data_AF-A0A1M7MRX2-F1
#
_entry.id   AF-A0A1M7MRX2-F1
#
_cell.length_a   1.000
_cell.length_b   1.000
_cell.length_c   1.000
_cell.angle_alpha   90.00
_cell.angle_beta   90.00
_cell.angle_gamma   90.00
#
_symmetry.space_group_name_H-M   'P 1'
#
loop_
_entity.id
_entity.type
_entity.pdbx_description
1 polymer ?
#
loop_
_entity_poly.entity_id
_entity_poly.type
_entity_poly.pdbx_seq_one_letter_code
_entity_poly.pdbx_strand_id
1 'polypeptide(L)'
;MKPYIFSILFLSITSITLAQKKELVLKESYNVDNYTTLDIDIDNVSIVFEESNDNKIHFDYFILFDEDSKKTQFKVFNGLNASSVKTDNTVKLNVKNSMYLGELYSLDIGLEAYKKYIRDIFSTIKKNQYQYKSKDSLLKEIGFSKGSYVDDYFKKLKMESPNKDWGKSVRKFKQYFAIKVPKYVKIKIKTLHSKIEFKYDIEKSFILNSFKTHFKFKKILGKENRIIASNGIFQAEEINNGRIEFLDMNKVVIGEMSNISFATETSRIQIGEIGKNVDLNDFNSKLYLYNFSKNFIKFNLKGDYSELNLYNITKSNFSMDVFGHNTTLNMNETKTSFGLSKDKKLDKILEKKVKENKVSQGNIAIELKNGILNIK
;
A
#
# COMPACT_ATOMS: atom_id res chain seq x y z
N MET A 1 0.09 -63.88 -48.01
CA MET A 1 0.88 -62.91 -47.20
C MET A 1 1.20 -61.70 -48.05
N LYS A 2 0.59 -60.56 -47.72
CA LYS A 2 1.05 -59.17 -47.93
C LYS A 2 -0.12 -58.26 -47.54
N PRO A 3 -0.03 -57.49 -46.44
CA PRO A 3 -0.87 -56.33 -46.28
C PRO A 3 -0.05 -55.06 -46.51
N TYR A 4 -0.52 -54.35 -47.53
CA TYR A 4 -0.55 -52.91 -47.75
C TYR A 4 0.16 -51.99 -46.73
N ILE A 5 1.12 -51.26 -47.29
CA ILE A 5 1.62 -49.97 -46.85
C ILE A 5 0.50 -48.94 -47.07
N PHE A 6 0.02 -48.34 -45.99
CA PHE A 6 -0.55 -46.98 -46.02
C PHE A 6 -0.20 -46.25 -44.71
N SER A 7 0.89 -45.50 -44.77
CA SER A 7 0.96 -44.09 -44.38
C SER A 7 -0.02 -43.64 -43.28
N ILE A 8 0.41 -43.73 -42.02
CA ILE A 8 0.04 -42.74 -41.01
C ILE A 8 1.25 -41.83 -40.85
N LEU A 9 1.22 -40.74 -41.62
CA LEU A 9 2.05 -39.57 -41.39
C LEU A 9 1.58 -38.98 -40.04
N PHE A 10 2.19 -39.42 -38.95
CA PHE A 10 2.00 -38.81 -37.65
C PHE A 10 2.73 -37.46 -37.70
N LEU A 11 2.04 -36.44 -38.19
CA LEU A 11 2.39 -35.04 -38.00
C LEU A 11 2.39 -34.81 -36.48
N SER A 12 3.57 -34.97 -35.88
CA SER A 12 3.88 -34.40 -34.59
C SER A 12 3.82 -32.88 -34.71
N ILE A 13 2.60 -32.35 -34.60
CA ILE A 13 2.36 -30.98 -34.16
C ILE A 13 2.88 -30.96 -32.71
N THR A 14 4.19 -30.85 -32.56
CA THR A 14 4.77 -30.35 -31.33
C THR A 14 4.24 -28.94 -31.23
N SER A 15 3.24 -28.76 -30.38
CA SER A 15 2.97 -27.46 -29.80
C SER A 15 4.29 -26.99 -29.22
N ILE A 16 4.92 -26.03 -29.90
CA ILE A 16 6.04 -25.24 -29.38
C ILE A 16 5.45 -24.53 -28.16
N THR A 17 5.48 -25.22 -27.03
CA THR A 17 5.28 -24.61 -25.73
C THR A 17 6.57 -23.84 -25.50
N LEU A 18 6.53 -22.55 -25.81
CA LEU A 18 7.61 -21.59 -25.52
C LEU A 18 8.05 -21.81 -24.07
N ALA A 19 9.23 -22.40 -23.88
CA ALA A 19 9.67 -22.89 -22.58
C ALA A 19 10.25 -21.73 -21.76
N GLN A 20 9.45 -21.16 -20.85
CA GLN A 20 9.99 -20.25 -19.83
C GLN A 20 11.00 -20.99 -18.96
N LYS A 21 12.20 -20.42 -18.78
CA LYS A 21 13.23 -21.02 -17.92
C LYS A 21 13.05 -20.55 -16.47
N LYS A 22 12.82 -21.50 -15.57
CA LYS A 22 12.74 -21.28 -14.12
C LYS A 22 14.09 -21.52 -13.48
N GLU A 23 14.61 -20.50 -12.80
CA GLU A 23 15.87 -20.56 -12.07
C GLU A 23 15.61 -20.39 -10.57
N LEU A 24 16.13 -21.31 -9.75
CA LEU A 24 15.99 -21.26 -8.30
C LEU A 24 17.03 -20.30 -7.71
N VAL A 25 16.59 -19.42 -6.81
CA VAL A 25 17.47 -18.50 -6.08
C VAL A 25 17.65 -18.94 -4.63
N LEU A 26 16.55 -19.18 -3.92
CA LEU A 26 16.56 -19.55 -2.50
C LEU A 26 15.39 -20.51 -2.23
N LYS A 27 15.66 -21.59 -1.51
CA LYS A 27 14.63 -22.50 -1.00
C LYS A 27 15.04 -23.05 0.35
N GLU A 28 14.60 -22.39 1.41
CA GLU A 28 14.98 -22.72 2.78
C GLU A 28 13.77 -22.71 3.72
N SER A 29 13.85 -23.48 4.80
CA SER A 29 12.81 -23.51 5.83
C SER A 29 13.41 -23.64 7.22
N TYR A 30 12.78 -23.00 8.21
CA TYR A 30 13.25 -22.94 9.58
C TYR A 30 12.11 -23.20 10.55
N ASN A 31 12.31 -24.13 11.50
CA ASN A 31 11.38 -24.31 12.62
C ASN A 31 11.37 -23.04 13.50
N VAL A 32 10.20 -22.63 13.96
CA VAL A 32 10.02 -21.41 14.76
C VAL A 32 9.09 -21.62 15.94
N ASP A 33 9.09 -20.65 16.85
CA ASP A 33 8.26 -20.62 18.04
C ASP A 33 7.65 -19.22 18.27
N ASN A 34 6.91 -19.06 19.37
CA ASN A 34 6.24 -17.81 19.75
C ASN A 34 7.20 -16.65 20.10
N TYR A 35 8.48 -16.94 20.30
CA TYR A 35 9.51 -15.95 20.61
C TYR A 35 10.32 -15.55 19.38
N THR A 36 10.13 -16.27 18.27
CA THR A 36 10.89 -16.08 17.05
C THR A 36 10.57 -14.74 16.39
N THR A 37 11.62 -14.07 15.93
CA THR A 37 11.55 -12.86 15.10
C THR A 37 12.07 -13.17 13.70
N LEU A 38 11.28 -12.81 12.69
CA LEU A 38 11.71 -12.75 11.30
C LEU A 38 12.28 -11.35 11.02
N ASP A 39 13.57 -11.26 10.75
CA ASP A 39 14.29 -10.02 10.47
C ASP A 39 14.73 -9.98 9.01
N ILE A 40 14.18 -9.04 8.25
CA ILE A 40 14.30 -8.99 6.79
C ILE A 40 15.00 -7.69 6.39
N ASP A 41 16.06 -7.81 5.60
CA ASP A 41 16.74 -6.70 4.95
C ASP A 41 16.74 -6.95 3.44
N ILE A 42 15.92 -6.20 2.70
CA ILE A 42 15.73 -6.41 1.27
C ILE A 42 15.88 -5.12 0.46
N ASP A 43 16.48 -5.23 -0.72
CA ASP A 43 16.54 -4.15 -1.69
C ASP A 43 16.18 -4.67 -3.07
N ASN A 44 15.19 -4.02 -3.68
CA ASN A 44 14.81 -4.25 -5.07
C ASN A 44 14.19 -5.63 -5.36
N VAL A 45 13.25 -6.02 -4.51
CA VAL A 45 12.62 -7.35 -4.53
C VAL A 45 11.09 -7.24 -4.48
N SER A 46 10.40 -8.20 -5.10
CA SER A 46 8.95 -8.35 -4.95
C SER A 46 8.64 -9.58 -4.09
N ILE A 47 8.02 -9.38 -2.92
CA ILE A 47 7.72 -10.45 -1.96
C ILE A 47 6.22 -10.56 -1.70
N VAL A 48 5.73 -11.79 -1.66
CA VAL A 48 4.38 -12.13 -1.19
C VAL A 48 4.48 -12.93 0.11
N PHE A 49 3.93 -12.38 1.17
CA PHE A 49 3.81 -13.02 2.47
C PHE A 49 2.50 -13.82 2.54
N GLU A 50 2.64 -15.09 2.90
CA GLU A 50 1.54 -16.04 3.06
C GLU A 50 1.58 -16.63 4.48
N GLU A 51 0.44 -17.10 4.96
CA GLU A 51 0.37 -17.77 6.25
C GLU A 51 1.02 -19.16 6.18
N SER A 52 1.80 -19.49 7.19
CA SER A 52 2.34 -20.84 7.36
C SER A 52 1.65 -21.57 8.50
N ASN A 53 1.19 -22.80 8.22
CA ASN A 53 0.43 -23.64 9.15
C ASN A 53 1.26 -24.80 9.74
N ASP A 54 2.55 -24.90 9.43
CA ASP A 54 3.42 -26.02 9.82
C ASP A 54 4.51 -25.64 10.83
N ASN A 55 4.35 -24.52 11.53
CA ASN A 55 5.31 -23.97 12.49
C ASN A 55 6.72 -23.72 11.91
N LYS A 56 6.79 -23.48 10.60
CA LYS A 56 8.03 -23.09 9.92
C LYS A 56 7.86 -21.79 9.17
N ILE A 57 8.96 -21.05 9.08
CA ILE A 57 9.12 -20.01 8.08
C ILE A 57 9.69 -20.67 6.82
N HIS A 58 9.09 -20.42 5.67
CA HIS A 58 9.57 -20.90 4.37
C HIS A 58 9.95 -19.72 3.47
N PHE A 59 11.10 -19.83 2.83
CA PHE A 59 11.55 -18.92 1.79
C PHE A 59 11.55 -19.67 0.46
N ASP A 60 10.70 -19.25 -0.48
CA ASP A 60 10.63 -19.82 -1.82
C ASP A 60 10.85 -18.73 -2.87
N TYR A 61 12.07 -18.61 -3.39
CA TYR A 61 12.47 -17.59 -4.36
C TYR A 61 12.98 -18.20 -5.66
N PHE A 62 12.33 -17.88 -6.76
CA PHE A 62 12.75 -18.23 -8.11
C PHE A 62 12.52 -17.08 -9.11
N ILE A 63 13.23 -17.14 -10.23
CA ILE A 63 13.11 -16.19 -11.32
C ILE A 63 12.70 -16.94 -12.59
N LEU A 64 11.67 -16.43 -13.28
CA LEU A 64 11.28 -16.88 -14.61
C LEU A 64 11.83 -15.91 -15.65
N PHE A 65 12.60 -16.42 -16.61
CA PHE A 65 13.09 -15.64 -17.74
C PHE A 65 12.24 -15.89 -18.98
N ASP A 66 11.96 -14.82 -19.72
CA ASP A 66 11.49 -14.93 -21.10
C ASP A 66 12.65 -15.42 -22.00
N GLU A 67 12.35 -16.04 -23.14
CA GLU A 67 13.31 -16.81 -23.96
C GLU A 67 14.65 -16.12 -24.27
N ASP A 68 15.70 -16.96 -24.39
CA ASP A 68 17.02 -16.68 -24.95
C ASP A 68 17.67 -15.35 -24.59
N SER A 69 17.90 -15.15 -23.30
CA SER A 69 18.79 -14.07 -22.87
C SER A 69 19.81 -14.53 -21.83
N LYS A 70 20.74 -15.42 -22.22
CA LYS A 70 21.92 -15.80 -21.41
C LYS A 70 22.63 -14.58 -20.83
N LYS A 71 22.73 -13.49 -21.60
CA LYS A 71 23.26 -12.20 -21.16
C LYS A 71 22.43 -11.55 -20.04
N THR A 72 21.10 -11.60 -20.11
CA THR A 72 20.21 -11.08 -19.06
C THR A 72 20.29 -11.96 -17.82
N GLN A 73 20.30 -13.29 -17.98
CA GLN A 73 20.43 -14.24 -16.87
C GLN A 73 21.72 -13.97 -16.10
N PHE A 74 22.87 -13.97 -16.78
CA PHE A 74 24.17 -13.68 -16.18
C PHE A 74 24.17 -12.34 -15.44
N LYS A 75 23.61 -11.31 -16.06
CA LYS A 75 23.46 -9.98 -15.45
C LYS A 75 22.62 -10.00 -14.17
N VAL A 76 21.46 -10.66 -14.20
CA VAL A 76 20.57 -10.76 -13.04
C VAL A 76 21.23 -11.52 -11.91
N PHE A 77 21.84 -12.68 -12.17
CA PHE A 77 22.47 -13.48 -11.13
C PHE A 77 23.72 -12.83 -10.54
N ASN A 78 24.53 -12.13 -11.33
CA ASN A 78 25.67 -11.37 -10.80
C ASN A 78 25.25 -10.21 -9.91
N GLY A 79 24.07 -9.64 -10.16
CA GLY A 79 23.52 -8.54 -9.37
C GLY A 79 22.69 -8.99 -8.17
N LEU A 80 22.45 -10.30 -8.01
CA LEU A 80 21.56 -10.86 -7.03
C LEU A 80 22.34 -11.55 -5.90
N ASN A 81 22.11 -11.09 -4.68
CA ASN A 81 22.55 -11.77 -3.47
C ASN A 81 21.30 -12.13 -2.66
N ALA A 82 21.13 -13.40 -2.32
CA ALA A 82 20.05 -13.88 -1.47
C ALA A 82 20.60 -14.91 -0.48
N SER A 83 20.34 -14.69 0.80
CA SER A 83 20.75 -15.61 1.87
C SER A 83 19.78 -15.55 3.03
N SER A 84 19.62 -16.67 3.72
CA SER A 84 18.93 -16.72 4.99
C SER A 84 19.74 -17.52 6.01
N VAL A 85 19.54 -17.20 7.28
CA VAL A 85 20.18 -17.89 8.40
C VAL A 85 19.31 -17.79 9.62
N LYS A 86 19.26 -18.86 10.41
CA LYS A 86 18.69 -18.82 11.76
C LYS A 86 19.81 -18.74 12.79
N THR A 87 19.71 -17.77 13.69
CA THR A 87 20.57 -17.64 14.87
C THR A 87 19.65 -17.44 16.07
N ASP A 88 19.68 -18.39 17.01
CA ASP A 88 18.77 -18.43 18.16
C ASP A 88 17.29 -18.30 17.74
N ASN A 89 16.59 -17.32 18.31
CA ASN A 89 15.19 -16.99 18.02
C ASN A 89 15.05 -15.95 16.90
N THR A 90 16.07 -15.75 16.06
CA THR A 90 16.00 -14.84 14.92
C THR A 90 16.24 -15.59 13.63
N VAL A 91 15.27 -15.53 12.71
CA VAL A 91 15.46 -15.93 11.32
C VAL A 91 15.74 -14.68 10.50
N LYS A 92 16.94 -14.57 9.95
CA LYS A 92 17.38 -13.45 9.13
C LYS A 92 17.26 -13.79 7.65
N LEU A 93 16.77 -12.85 6.87
CA LEU A 93 16.76 -12.91 5.41
C LEU A 93 17.43 -11.64 4.86
N ASN A 94 18.44 -11.82 4.01
CA ASN A 94 19.05 -10.72 3.26
C ASN A 94 18.89 -10.98 1.75
N VAL A 95 18.24 -10.06 1.03
CA VAL A 95 18.14 -10.14 -0.44
C VAL A 95 18.39 -8.79 -1.08
N LYS A 96 19.39 -8.69 -1.95
CA LYS A 96 19.71 -7.47 -2.70
C LYS A 96 19.80 -7.77 -4.18
N ASN A 97 19.15 -6.96 -5.00
CA ASN A 97 19.22 -7.08 -6.46
C ASN A 97 19.56 -5.74 -7.11
N SER A 98 20.80 -5.58 -7.58
CA SER A 98 21.27 -4.30 -8.14
C SER A 98 20.71 -3.98 -9.54
N MET A 99 20.18 -4.96 -10.26
CA MET A 99 19.71 -4.80 -11.65
C MET A 99 18.25 -4.33 -11.76
N TYR A 100 17.48 -4.30 -10.67
CA TYR A 100 16.02 -4.42 -10.75
C TYR A 100 15.22 -3.11 -10.63
N LEU A 101 15.88 -1.95 -10.48
CA LEU A 101 15.20 -0.70 -10.12
C LEU A 101 14.13 -0.29 -11.16
N GLY A 102 14.36 -0.57 -12.44
CA GLY A 102 13.40 -0.29 -13.51
C GLY A 102 12.38 -1.42 -13.79
N GLU A 103 12.76 -2.67 -13.53
CA GLU A 103 11.96 -3.86 -13.88
C GLU A 103 10.86 -4.17 -12.83
N LEU A 104 11.07 -3.79 -11.57
CA LEU A 104 10.06 -3.96 -10.52
C LEU A 104 8.79 -3.15 -10.81
N TYR A 105 8.96 -1.90 -11.24
CA TYR A 105 7.90 -0.93 -11.50
C TYR A 105 7.51 -0.86 -12.98
N SER A 106 8.09 -1.72 -13.83
CA SER A 106 7.70 -1.81 -15.24
C SER A 106 6.23 -2.16 -15.36
N LEU A 107 5.50 -1.38 -16.16
CA LEU A 107 4.14 -1.73 -16.53
C LEU A 107 4.17 -2.91 -17.49
N ASP A 108 3.18 -3.78 -17.35
CA ASP A 108 2.99 -4.94 -18.22
C ASP A 108 2.33 -4.54 -19.56
N ILE A 109 2.80 -3.46 -20.18
CA ILE A 109 2.27 -2.91 -21.44
C ILE A 109 3.43 -2.38 -22.28
N GLY A 110 3.20 -2.26 -23.59
CA GLY A 110 4.12 -1.57 -24.48
C GLY A 110 4.13 -0.06 -24.26
N LEU A 111 5.25 0.58 -24.61
CA LEU A 111 5.43 2.04 -24.46
C LEU A 111 4.40 2.86 -25.24
N GLU A 112 4.01 2.40 -26.44
CA GLU A 112 3.00 3.08 -27.26
C GLU A 112 1.60 3.03 -26.63
N ALA A 113 1.25 1.91 -26.00
CA ALA A 113 0.02 1.83 -25.21
C ALA A 113 0.07 2.81 -24.03
N TYR A 114 1.20 2.89 -23.32
CA TYR A 114 1.35 3.86 -22.23
C TYR A 114 1.16 5.31 -22.69
N LYS A 115 1.86 5.72 -23.76
CA LYS A 115 1.77 7.09 -24.32
C LYS A 115 0.35 7.45 -24.73
N LYS A 116 -0.38 6.51 -25.34
CA LYS A 116 -1.77 6.72 -25.77
C LYS A 116 -2.71 7.07 -24.61
N TYR A 117 -2.53 6.43 -23.45
CA TYR A 117 -3.46 6.54 -22.32
C TYR A 117 -3.00 7.51 -21.22
N ILE A 118 -1.79 8.09 -21.30
CA ILE A 118 -1.23 8.89 -20.22
C ILE A 118 -2.11 10.09 -19.83
N ARG A 119 -2.70 10.79 -20.81
CA ARG A 119 -3.61 11.93 -20.57
C ARG A 119 -4.88 11.49 -19.86
N ASP A 120 -5.46 10.37 -20.28
CA ASP A 120 -6.69 9.81 -19.70
C ASP A 120 -6.45 9.34 -18.27
N ILE A 121 -5.27 8.77 -17.99
CA ILE A 121 -4.85 8.38 -16.63
C ILE A 121 -4.83 9.61 -15.71
N PHE A 122 -4.14 10.68 -16.10
CA PHE A 122 -4.07 11.89 -15.27
C PHE A 122 -5.44 12.55 -15.08
N SER A 123 -6.26 12.59 -16.15
CA SER A 123 -7.64 13.08 -16.08
C SER A 123 -8.48 12.26 -15.09
N THR A 124 -8.39 10.93 -15.15
CA THR A 124 -9.11 10.01 -14.27
C THR A 124 -8.69 10.17 -12.81
N ILE A 125 -7.38 10.26 -12.54
CA ILE A 125 -6.85 10.49 -11.20
C ILE A 125 -7.38 11.81 -10.64
N LYS A 126 -7.38 12.87 -11.46
CA LYS A 126 -7.89 14.20 -11.08
C LYS A 126 -9.40 14.20 -10.85
N LYS A 127 -10.18 13.43 -11.61
CA LYS A 127 -11.63 13.32 -11.42
C LYS A 127 -11.97 12.57 -10.13
N ASN A 128 -11.27 11.47 -9.87
CA ASN A 128 -11.56 10.60 -8.72
C ASN A 128 -11.10 11.17 -7.38
N GLN A 129 -10.23 12.19 -7.37
CA GLN A 129 -9.70 12.75 -6.13
C GLN A 129 -10.74 13.44 -5.25
N TYR A 130 -11.80 13.97 -5.85
CA TYR A 130 -12.82 14.74 -5.14
C TYR A 130 -14.06 13.94 -4.78
N GLN A 131 -14.12 12.67 -5.20
CA GLN A 131 -15.27 11.83 -4.95
C GLN A 131 -15.24 11.29 -3.52
N TYR A 132 -16.39 11.35 -2.86
CA TYR A 132 -16.63 10.61 -1.64
C TYR A 132 -16.47 9.11 -1.89
N LYS A 133 -15.85 8.40 -0.94
CA LYS A 133 -15.70 6.93 -0.98
C LYS A 133 -16.14 6.35 0.36
N SER A 134 -16.95 5.29 0.34
CA SER A 134 -17.23 4.51 1.55
C SER A 134 -16.00 3.66 1.93
N LYS A 135 -15.97 3.17 3.18
CA LYS A 135 -15.02 2.14 3.62
C LYS A 135 -14.98 0.95 2.65
N ASP A 136 -16.14 0.38 2.31
CA ASP A 136 -16.25 -0.74 1.37
C ASP A 136 -15.68 -0.42 -0.01
N SER A 137 -15.86 0.83 -0.48
CA SER A 137 -15.27 1.27 -1.75
C SER A 137 -13.75 1.31 -1.68
N LEU A 138 -13.16 1.75 -0.56
CA LEU A 138 -11.71 1.71 -0.37
C LEU A 138 -11.18 0.29 -0.20
N LEU A 139 -11.90 -0.60 0.51
CA LEU A 139 -11.53 -2.01 0.61
C LEU A 139 -11.51 -2.69 -0.77
N LYS A 140 -12.51 -2.39 -1.61
CA LYS A 140 -12.52 -2.83 -3.03
C LYS A 140 -11.34 -2.24 -3.80
N GLU A 141 -11.00 -0.97 -3.61
CA GLU A 141 -9.82 -0.35 -4.24
C GLU A 141 -8.52 -1.04 -3.81
N ILE A 142 -8.33 -1.28 -2.51
CA ILE A 142 -7.16 -1.97 -1.95
C ILE A 142 -7.07 -3.38 -2.54
N GLY A 143 -8.16 -4.16 -2.48
CA GLY A 143 -8.21 -5.52 -3.04
C GLY A 143 -7.90 -5.54 -4.53
N PHE A 144 -8.44 -4.59 -5.30
CA PHE A 144 -8.17 -4.46 -6.72
C PHE A 144 -6.75 -3.99 -7.05
N SER A 145 -6.11 -3.21 -6.19
CA SER A 145 -4.90 -2.49 -6.55
C SER A 145 -3.68 -3.39 -6.78
N LYS A 146 -2.85 -2.99 -7.74
CA LYS A 146 -1.48 -3.49 -8.01
C LYS A 146 -0.40 -2.55 -7.47
N GLY A 147 -0.78 -1.47 -6.78
CA GLY A 147 0.12 -0.48 -6.21
C GLY A 147 -0.22 0.93 -6.70
N SER A 148 0.31 1.33 -7.86
CA SER A 148 0.13 2.70 -8.36
C SER A 148 -1.22 2.92 -9.06
N TYR A 149 -1.67 4.17 -9.15
CA TYR A 149 -2.86 4.52 -9.93
C TYR A 149 -2.73 4.15 -11.42
N VAL A 150 -1.51 4.16 -11.95
CA VAL A 150 -1.22 3.76 -13.32
C VAL A 150 -1.40 2.25 -13.49
N ASP A 151 -0.83 1.45 -12.58
CA ASP A 151 -0.99 -0.01 -12.57
C ASP A 151 -2.47 -0.40 -12.49
N ASP A 152 -3.23 0.27 -11.64
CA ASP A 152 -4.65 0.02 -11.42
C ASP A 152 -5.48 0.38 -12.66
N TYR A 153 -5.18 1.50 -13.32
CA TYR A 153 -5.84 1.92 -14.54
C TYR A 153 -5.64 0.89 -15.66
N PHE A 154 -4.41 0.43 -15.90
CA PHE A 154 -4.15 -0.59 -16.92
C PHE A 154 -4.70 -1.95 -16.54
N LYS A 155 -4.72 -2.32 -15.25
CA LYS A 155 -5.42 -3.53 -14.80
C LYS A 155 -6.89 -3.48 -15.21
N LYS A 156 -7.57 -2.35 -14.99
CA LYS A 156 -8.98 -2.16 -15.34
C LYS A 156 -9.19 -2.28 -16.85
N LEU A 157 -8.42 -1.55 -17.65
CA LEU A 157 -8.52 -1.59 -19.11
C LEU A 157 -8.29 -2.99 -19.68
N LYS A 158 -7.31 -3.74 -19.16
CA LYS A 158 -7.08 -5.13 -19.56
C LYS A 158 -8.25 -6.05 -19.25
N MET A 159 -8.97 -5.81 -18.14
CA MET A 159 -10.17 -6.58 -17.80
C MET A 159 -11.36 -6.22 -18.71
N GLU A 160 -11.51 -4.95 -19.08
CA GLU A 160 -12.57 -4.47 -19.97
C GLU A 160 -12.32 -4.84 -21.44
N SER A 161 -11.06 -5.05 -21.83
CA SER A 161 -10.67 -5.41 -23.19
C SER A 161 -9.55 -6.47 -23.18
N PRO A 162 -9.87 -7.73 -22.82
CA PRO A 162 -8.88 -8.79 -22.63
C PRO A 162 -8.21 -9.23 -23.93
N ASN A 163 -8.90 -9.13 -25.06
CA ASN A 163 -8.40 -9.57 -26.37
C ASN A 163 -7.59 -8.49 -27.11
N LYS A 164 -7.49 -7.30 -26.53
CA LYS A 164 -6.74 -6.20 -27.15
C LYS A 164 -5.24 -6.42 -26.99
N ASP A 165 -4.49 -6.18 -28.06
CA ASP A 165 -3.04 -6.11 -27.96
C ASP A 165 -2.61 -4.85 -27.20
N TRP A 166 -1.95 -5.05 -26.06
CA TRP A 166 -1.42 -3.99 -25.20
C TRP A 166 0.07 -3.75 -25.44
N GLY A 167 0.64 -4.39 -26.47
CA GLY A 167 2.06 -4.38 -26.79
C GLY A 167 2.88 -5.29 -25.88
N LYS A 168 4.11 -5.58 -26.32
CA LYS A 168 5.07 -6.37 -25.53
C LYS A 168 5.52 -5.58 -24.31
N SER A 169 5.43 -6.19 -23.13
CA SER A 169 5.98 -5.66 -21.90
C SER A 169 7.48 -5.41 -22.06
N VAL A 170 7.98 -4.32 -21.49
CA VAL A 170 9.43 -4.05 -21.43
C VAL A 170 10.14 -4.98 -20.45
N ARG A 171 9.37 -5.69 -19.61
CA ARG A 171 9.88 -6.61 -18.61
C ARG A 171 10.54 -7.82 -19.26
N LYS A 172 11.74 -8.18 -18.79
CA LYS A 172 12.53 -9.31 -19.34
C LYS A 172 12.47 -10.59 -18.52
N PHE A 173 12.07 -10.48 -17.26
CA PHE A 173 11.96 -11.61 -16.33
C PHE A 173 10.97 -11.29 -15.21
N LYS A 174 10.49 -12.33 -14.54
CA LYS A 174 9.54 -12.23 -13.43
C LYS A 174 10.12 -12.88 -12.18
N GLN A 175 10.09 -12.15 -11.08
CA GLN A 175 10.46 -12.69 -9.77
C GLN A 175 9.23 -13.29 -9.09
N TYR A 176 9.44 -14.45 -8.46
CA TYR A 176 8.46 -15.08 -7.60
C TYR A 176 9.14 -15.38 -6.29
N PHE A 177 8.85 -14.54 -5.29
CA PHE A 177 9.33 -14.75 -3.93
C PHE A 177 8.15 -14.82 -2.98
N ALA A 178 7.88 -16.01 -2.47
CA ALA A 178 6.91 -16.23 -1.41
C ALA A 178 7.64 -16.46 -0.08
N ILE A 179 7.17 -15.81 0.97
CA ILE A 179 7.60 -16.07 2.34
C ILE A 179 6.38 -16.53 3.13
N LYS A 180 6.40 -17.78 3.58
CA LYS A 180 5.34 -18.32 4.44
C LYS A 180 5.75 -18.15 5.89
N VAL A 181 4.89 -17.54 6.70
CA VAL A 181 5.20 -17.19 8.10
C VAL A 181 4.03 -17.56 9.02
N PRO A 182 4.27 -18.24 10.15
CA PRO A 182 3.22 -18.47 11.15
C PRO A 182 2.79 -17.15 11.81
N LYS A 183 1.48 -16.98 12.07
CA LYS A 183 0.89 -15.74 12.60
C LYS A 183 1.48 -15.25 13.93
N TYR A 184 2.03 -16.15 14.73
CA TYR A 184 2.60 -15.83 16.03
C TYR A 184 4.05 -15.30 15.98
N VAL A 185 4.67 -15.24 14.81
CA VAL A 185 6.04 -14.72 14.63
C VAL A 185 6.04 -13.19 14.59
N LYS A 186 7.01 -12.56 15.26
CA LYS A 186 7.26 -11.11 15.17
C LYS A 186 7.99 -10.80 13.87
N ILE A 187 7.66 -9.69 13.21
CA ILE A 187 8.24 -9.37 11.90
C ILE A 187 8.91 -7.99 11.94
N LYS A 188 10.17 -7.94 11.51
CA LYS A 188 10.94 -6.72 11.29
C LYS A 188 11.37 -6.65 9.85
N ILE A 189 11.09 -5.53 9.17
CA ILE A 189 11.43 -5.33 7.77
C ILE A 189 12.17 -4.01 7.60
N LYS A 190 13.35 -4.09 6.99
CA LYS A 190 14.04 -2.98 6.36
C LYS A 190 14.01 -3.20 4.86
N THR A 191 13.55 -2.22 4.12
CA THR A 191 13.39 -2.41 2.68
C THR A 191 13.60 -1.15 1.86
N LEU A 192 14.29 -1.31 0.74
CA LEU A 192 14.48 -0.28 -0.26
C LEU A 192 13.89 -0.75 -1.59
N HIS A 193 13.25 0.16 -2.32
CA HIS A 193 12.86 -0.03 -3.72
C HIS A 193 12.10 -1.35 -3.99
N SER A 194 11.19 -1.76 -3.11
CA SER A 194 10.59 -3.10 -3.17
C SER A 194 9.07 -3.06 -3.41
N LYS A 195 8.48 -4.24 -3.62
CA LYS A 195 7.03 -4.46 -3.56
C LYS A 195 6.75 -5.57 -2.57
N ILE A 196 5.93 -5.32 -1.56
CA ILE A 196 5.64 -6.28 -0.50
C ILE A 196 4.13 -6.38 -0.32
N GLU A 197 3.60 -7.59 -0.42
CA GLU A 197 2.18 -7.90 -0.19
C GLU A 197 2.04 -8.90 0.96
N PHE A 198 1.16 -8.62 1.91
CA PHE A 198 0.74 -9.55 2.96
C PHE A 198 -0.67 -10.05 2.66
N LYS A 199 -0.80 -11.36 2.39
CA LYS A 199 -2.08 -12.02 2.14
C LYS A 199 -2.79 -12.50 3.42
N TYR A 200 -2.18 -12.32 4.58
CA TYR A 200 -2.71 -12.70 5.89
C TYR A 200 -2.63 -11.55 6.89
N ASP A 201 -3.30 -11.71 8.02
CA ASP A 201 -3.39 -10.70 9.07
C ASP A 201 -2.16 -10.77 9.99
N ILE A 202 -1.49 -9.64 10.21
CA ILE A 202 -0.32 -9.57 11.09
C ILE A 202 -0.80 -9.37 12.54
N GLU A 203 -0.75 -10.42 13.34
CA GLU A 203 -1.32 -10.44 14.71
C GLU A 203 -0.30 -10.07 15.81
N LYS A 204 1.00 -10.09 15.48
CA LYS A 204 2.10 -9.79 16.39
C LYS A 204 2.79 -8.48 16.04
N SER A 205 3.76 -8.07 16.86
CA SER A 205 4.52 -6.83 16.65
C SER A 205 5.13 -6.81 15.25
N PHE A 206 4.88 -5.69 14.56
CA PHE A 206 5.35 -5.41 13.22
C PHE A 206 6.19 -4.14 13.22
N ILE A 207 7.46 -4.25 12.84
CA ILE A 207 8.36 -3.11 12.71
C ILE A 207 8.76 -2.97 11.24
N LEU A 208 8.50 -1.81 10.66
CA LEU A 208 8.81 -1.51 9.28
C LEU A 208 9.63 -0.22 9.18
N ASN A 209 10.71 -0.27 8.41
CA ASN A 209 11.40 0.90 7.89
C ASN A 209 11.57 0.74 6.37
N SER A 210 11.13 1.72 5.60
CA SER A 210 11.16 1.62 4.15
C SER A 210 11.40 2.93 3.40
N PHE A 211 12.02 2.80 2.23
CA PHE A 211 12.20 3.88 1.26
C PHE A 211 11.87 3.38 -0.14
N LYS A 212 11.01 4.13 -0.85
CA LYS A 212 10.54 3.81 -2.20
C LYS A 212 9.90 2.43 -2.34
N THR A 213 9.24 1.91 -1.32
CA THR A 213 8.60 0.58 -1.36
C THR A 213 7.08 0.70 -1.50
N HIS A 214 6.48 -0.23 -2.26
CA HIS A 214 5.02 -0.37 -2.33
C HIS A 214 4.58 -1.48 -1.38
N PHE A 215 3.63 -1.17 -0.50
CA PHE A 215 3.06 -2.12 0.42
C PHE A 215 1.57 -2.32 0.17
N LYS A 216 1.16 -3.58 0.34
CA LYS A 216 -0.24 -3.97 0.45
C LYS A 216 -0.40 -4.93 1.62
N PHE A 217 -1.23 -4.55 2.58
CA PHE A 217 -1.55 -5.36 3.75
C PHE A 217 -3.02 -5.70 3.76
N LYS A 218 -3.33 -6.90 4.25
CA LYS A 218 -4.68 -7.21 4.71
C LYS A 218 -4.94 -6.45 6.02
N LYS A 219 -4.51 -6.98 7.16
CA LYS A 219 -4.64 -6.30 8.46
C LYS A 219 -3.33 -6.26 9.23
N ILE A 220 -3.12 -5.19 9.99
CA ILE A 220 -2.02 -5.04 10.94
C ILE A 220 -2.62 -4.81 12.34
N LEU A 221 -2.55 -5.83 13.21
CA LEU A 221 -3.31 -5.89 14.46
C LEU A 221 -2.42 -5.96 15.71
N GLY A 222 -1.11 -6.16 15.54
CA GLY A 222 -0.16 -6.25 16.65
C GLY A 222 -0.23 -5.05 17.59
N LYS A 223 0.02 -5.24 18.89
CA LYS A 223 -0.08 -4.14 19.88
C LYS A 223 1.04 -3.11 19.75
N GLU A 224 2.22 -3.55 19.32
CA GLU A 224 3.45 -2.74 19.28
C GLU A 224 3.94 -2.61 17.84
N ASN A 225 3.13 -1.98 16.99
CA ASN A 225 3.50 -1.72 15.61
C ASN A 225 4.26 -0.40 15.49
N ARG A 226 5.32 -0.40 14.66
CA ARG A 226 6.04 0.82 14.28
C ARG A 226 6.28 0.79 12.77
N ILE A 227 5.69 1.74 12.06
CA ILE A 227 5.73 1.79 10.60
C ILE A 227 6.33 3.12 10.18
N ILE A 228 7.52 3.09 9.58
CA ILE A 228 8.17 4.25 8.98
C ILE A 228 8.32 3.97 7.49
N ALA A 229 7.74 4.83 6.65
CA ALA A 229 7.82 4.68 5.21
C ALA A 229 8.02 6.02 4.53
N SER A 230 8.80 6.00 3.44
CA SER A 230 9.08 7.21 2.67
C SER A 230 9.07 6.97 1.18
N ASN A 231 8.62 7.97 0.40
CA ASN A 231 8.63 7.96 -1.07
C ASN A 231 7.95 6.73 -1.71
N GLY A 232 6.99 6.11 -1.00
CA GLY A 232 6.41 4.82 -1.35
C GLY A 232 4.91 4.86 -1.64
N ILE A 233 4.33 3.67 -1.68
CA ILE A 233 2.87 3.45 -1.69
C ILE A 233 2.53 2.57 -0.50
N PHE A 234 1.46 2.90 0.22
CA PHE A 234 1.02 2.11 1.36
C PHE A 234 -0.49 1.85 1.28
N GLN A 235 -0.87 0.58 1.34
CA GLN A 235 -2.27 0.16 1.31
C GLN A 235 -2.53 -0.86 2.41
N ALA A 236 -3.58 -0.66 3.21
CA ALA A 236 -3.97 -1.61 4.26
C ALA A 236 -5.49 -1.62 4.45
N GLU A 237 -6.10 -2.79 4.61
CA GLU A 237 -7.54 -2.88 4.91
C GLU A 237 -7.84 -2.36 6.32
N GLU A 238 -6.99 -2.71 7.29
CA GLU A 238 -7.13 -2.31 8.68
C GLU A 238 -5.75 -2.15 9.35
N ILE A 239 -5.59 -1.07 10.14
CA ILE A 239 -4.44 -0.90 11.02
C ILE A 239 -4.92 -0.59 12.44
N ASN A 240 -4.51 -1.40 13.40
CA ASN A 240 -4.84 -1.23 14.80
C ASN A 240 -3.58 -1.23 15.65
N ASN A 241 -3.50 -0.26 16.56
CA ASN A 241 -2.41 -0.04 17.51
C ASN A 241 -1.08 0.33 16.86
N GLY A 242 -0.38 1.29 17.49
CA GLY A 242 1.02 1.60 17.18
C GLY A 242 1.26 3.00 16.62
N ARG A 243 2.43 3.17 16.02
CA ARG A 243 2.92 4.45 15.52
C ARG A 243 3.27 4.38 14.04
N ILE A 244 2.82 5.37 13.28
CA ILE A 244 3.05 5.49 11.83
C ILE A 244 3.73 6.81 11.54
N GLU A 245 4.76 6.79 10.70
CA GLU A 245 5.47 7.96 10.18
C GLU A 245 5.62 7.84 8.67
N PHE A 246 4.97 8.72 7.92
CA PHE A 246 4.99 8.73 6.46
C PHE A 246 5.58 10.02 5.91
N LEU A 247 6.56 9.91 5.02
CA LEU A 247 7.25 11.05 4.43
C LEU A 247 7.19 10.97 2.91
N ASP A 248 6.73 12.01 2.23
CA ASP A 248 6.63 12.05 0.75
C ASP A 248 5.89 10.84 0.15
N MET A 249 4.83 10.35 0.80
CA MET A 249 4.13 9.17 0.31
C MET A 249 3.23 9.51 -0.89
N ASN A 250 3.48 8.82 -2.01
CA ASN A 250 2.78 9.05 -3.28
C ASN A 250 1.29 8.67 -3.22
N LYS A 251 0.98 7.60 -2.48
CA LYS A 251 -0.37 7.07 -2.30
C LYS A 251 -0.45 6.31 -0.98
N VAL A 252 -1.35 6.74 -0.10
CA VAL A 252 -1.72 6.01 1.10
C VAL A 252 -3.22 5.77 1.09
N VAL A 253 -3.64 4.50 1.20
CA VAL A 253 -5.05 4.11 1.25
C VAL A 253 -5.26 3.13 2.41
N ILE A 254 -5.98 3.57 3.43
CA ILE A 254 -6.27 2.78 4.63
C ILE A 254 -7.79 2.60 4.75
N GLY A 255 -8.26 1.36 4.85
CA GLY A 255 -9.69 1.07 5.01
C GLY A 255 -10.20 1.57 6.37
N GLU A 256 -9.59 1.11 7.45
CA GLU A 256 -9.88 1.51 8.83
C GLU A 256 -8.61 1.70 9.65
N MET A 257 -8.61 2.66 10.58
CA MET A 257 -7.55 2.79 11.58
C MET A 257 -8.06 3.07 12.99
N SER A 258 -7.41 2.45 13.99
CA SER A 258 -7.71 2.66 15.42
C SER A 258 -6.45 2.58 16.30
N ASN A 259 -6.41 3.35 17.39
CA ASN A 259 -5.36 3.38 18.40
C ASN A 259 -3.98 3.72 17.81
N ILE A 260 -3.93 4.72 16.93
CA ILE A 260 -2.74 5.09 16.18
C ILE A 260 -2.28 6.51 16.52
N SER A 261 -0.97 6.66 16.70
CA SER A 261 -0.28 7.93 16.53
C SER A 261 0.31 8.00 15.12
N PHE A 262 -0.14 8.95 14.31
CA PHE A 262 0.19 9.08 12.89
C PHE A 262 0.85 10.43 12.63
N ALA A 263 2.13 10.42 12.24
CA ALA A 263 2.80 11.59 11.69
C ALA A 263 2.94 11.47 10.17
N THR A 264 2.72 12.56 9.46
CA THR A 264 2.91 12.59 8.01
C THR A 264 3.49 13.92 7.52
N GLU A 265 4.24 13.86 6.43
CA GLU A 265 4.76 15.01 5.70
C GLU A 265 4.53 14.81 4.20
N THR A 266 4.13 15.88 3.50
CA THR A 266 4.11 15.96 2.02
C THR A 266 3.45 14.77 1.32
N SER A 267 2.42 14.19 1.95
CA SER A 267 1.84 12.92 1.53
C SER A 267 0.41 13.07 1.02
N ARG A 268 -0.08 12.05 0.31
CA ARG A 268 -1.49 11.95 -0.07
C ARG A 268 -2.16 10.75 0.60
N ILE A 269 -3.06 11.03 1.55
CA ILE A 269 -3.63 10.02 2.45
C ILE A 269 -5.15 9.95 2.31
N GLN A 270 -5.67 8.74 2.11
CA GLN A 270 -7.10 8.41 2.10
C GLN A 270 -7.41 7.41 3.20
N ILE A 271 -8.39 7.73 4.06
CA ILE A 271 -8.81 6.89 5.17
C ILE A 271 -10.32 6.70 5.13
N GLY A 272 -10.76 5.44 5.01
CA GLY A 272 -12.16 5.07 4.82
C GLY A 272 -12.99 5.30 6.07
N GLU A 273 -12.46 4.87 7.22
CA GLU A 273 -13.10 5.00 8.51
C GLU A 273 -12.06 5.26 9.62
N ILE A 274 -12.24 6.35 10.36
CA ILE A 274 -11.51 6.64 11.59
C ILE A 274 -12.22 5.96 12.76
N GLY A 275 -11.52 5.05 13.43
CA GLY A 275 -12.00 4.35 14.61
C GLY A 275 -11.61 5.04 15.91
N LYS A 276 -11.22 4.25 16.92
CA LYS A 276 -10.95 4.75 18.28
C LYS A 276 -9.57 5.40 18.34
N ASN A 277 -9.43 6.47 19.13
CA ASN A 277 -8.15 7.04 19.57
C ASN A 277 -7.10 7.20 18.46
N VAL A 278 -7.34 8.14 17.55
CA VAL A 278 -6.40 8.46 16.47
C VAL A 278 -5.88 9.88 16.64
N ASP A 279 -4.56 10.01 16.72
CA ASP A 279 -3.86 11.28 16.77
C ASP A 279 -3.05 11.46 15.49
N LEU A 280 -3.31 12.53 14.75
CA LEU A 280 -2.68 12.83 13.46
C LEU A 280 -1.91 14.14 13.53
N ASN A 281 -0.61 14.11 13.27
CA ASN A 281 0.23 15.28 13.09
C ASN A 281 0.68 15.38 11.62
N ASP A 282 0.50 16.53 10.99
CA ASP A 282 0.76 16.71 9.57
C ASP A 282 1.53 17.99 9.25
N PHE A 283 2.38 17.89 8.23
CA PHE A 283 2.96 19.03 7.53
C PHE A 283 2.77 18.88 6.01
N ASN A 284 2.02 19.81 5.41
CA ASN A 284 1.90 19.96 3.95
C ASN A 284 1.34 18.71 3.20
N SER A 285 0.47 17.91 3.83
CA SER A 285 -0.17 16.77 3.16
C SER A 285 -1.60 17.09 2.66
N LYS A 286 -2.09 16.20 1.79
CA LYS A 286 -3.51 16.14 1.38
C LYS A 286 -4.19 14.96 2.07
N LEU A 287 -5.10 15.27 2.98
CA LEU A 287 -5.77 14.30 3.85
C LEU A 287 -7.23 14.17 3.46
N TYR A 288 -7.69 12.94 3.20
CA TYR A 288 -9.08 12.62 2.87
C TYR A 288 -9.64 11.64 3.90
N LEU A 289 -10.49 12.14 4.80
CA LEU A 289 -11.12 11.35 5.85
C LEU A 289 -12.60 11.18 5.53
N TYR A 290 -12.98 9.96 5.14
CA TYR A 290 -14.31 9.73 4.57
C TYR A 290 -15.40 9.51 5.61
N ASN A 291 -15.11 8.75 6.67
CA ASN A 291 -16.08 8.44 7.73
C ASN A 291 -15.42 8.34 9.10
N PHE A 292 -16.24 8.46 10.13
CA PHE A 292 -15.90 8.16 11.51
C PHE A 292 -16.79 7.00 11.98
N SER A 293 -16.20 6.00 12.61
CA SER A 293 -16.91 4.84 13.16
C SER A 293 -17.97 5.30 14.16
N LYS A 294 -19.12 4.61 14.25
CA LYS A 294 -20.15 4.95 15.26
C LYS A 294 -19.64 4.87 16.70
N ASN A 295 -18.58 4.09 16.92
CA ASN A 295 -17.96 3.86 18.23
C ASN A 295 -16.60 4.56 18.34
N PHE A 296 -16.35 5.61 17.55
CA PHE A 296 -15.15 6.42 17.74
C PHE A 296 -15.17 7.08 19.13
N ILE A 297 -14.00 7.46 19.64
CA ILE A 297 -13.90 8.05 20.99
C ILE A 297 -13.28 9.43 20.85
N LYS A 298 -12.09 9.45 20.26
CA LYS A 298 -11.28 10.66 20.11
C LYS A 298 -10.54 10.63 18.78
N PHE A 299 -10.60 11.75 18.07
CA PHE A 299 -9.73 12.05 16.92
C PHE A 299 -9.13 13.44 17.11
N ASN A 300 -7.80 13.51 17.13
CA ASN A 300 -7.09 14.78 17.16
C ASN A 300 -6.30 14.95 15.87
N LEU A 301 -6.32 16.15 15.30
CA LEU A 301 -5.47 16.52 14.17
C LEU A 301 -4.73 17.82 14.46
N LYS A 302 -3.42 17.85 14.22
CA LYS A 302 -2.60 19.05 14.16
C LYS A 302 -1.93 19.15 12.80
N GLY A 303 -2.26 20.16 12.02
CA GLY A 303 -1.73 20.34 10.67
C GLY A 303 -1.15 21.74 10.46
N ASP A 304 -0.08 21.80 9.68
CA ASP A 304 0.48 23.05 9.13
C ASP A 304 0.66 22.91 7.61
N TYR A 305 0.17 23.89 6.84
CA TYR A 305 0.07 23.84 5.37
C TYR A 305 -0.75 22.67 4.82
N SER A 306 -1.56 22.03 5.66
CA SER A 306 -2.35 20.84 5.33
C SER A 306 -3.63 21.16 4.57
N GLU A 307 -3.98 20.31 3.60
CA GLU A 307 -5.30 20.29 2.97
C GLU A 307 -6.13 19.13 3.58
N LEU A 308 -7.04 19.45 4.49
CA LEU A 308 -7.91 18.48 5.15
C LEU A 308 -9.29 18.42 4.47
N ASN A 309 -9.70 17.24 4.03
CA ASN A 309 -11.01 16.97 3.46
C ASN A 309 -11.78 16.02 4.39
N LEU A 310 -12.84 16.52 5.02
CA LEU A 310 -13.75 15.75 5.87
C LEU A 310 -15.07 15.53 5.13
N TYR A 311 -15.54 14.29 5.10
CA TYR A 311 -16.81 13.92 4.49
C TYR A 311 -17.82 13.43 5.53
N ASN A 312 -19.12 13.57 5.24
CA ASN A 312 -20.23 13.01 6.04
C ASN A 312 -20.27 13.45 7.52
N ILE A 313 -19.59 14.54 7.88
CA ILE A 313 -19.51 14.99 9.29
C ILE A 313 -20.85 15.46 9.86
N THR A 314 -21.84 15.78 9.02
CA THR A 314 -23.14 16.32 9.43
C THR A 314 -24.13 15.25 9.91
N LYS A 315 -23.93 13.98 9.51
CA LYS A 315 -24.90 12.89 9.78
C LYS A 315 -24.76 12.27 11.17
N SER A 316 -23.56 12.32 11.73
CA SER A 316 -23.21 11.68 13.01
C SER A 316 -23.42 12.60 14.20
N ASN A 317 -23.71 12.07 15.39
CA ASN A 317 -23.92 12.83 16.62
C ASN A 317 -22.63 12.91 17.44
N PHE A 318 -21.78 13.88 17.18
CA PHE A 318 -20.50 14.08 17.88
C PHE A 318 -20.23 15.55 18.08
N SER A 319 -19.34 15.86 19.02
CA SER A 319 -18.76 17.20 19.17
C SER A 319 -17.55 17.37 18.27
N MET A 320 -17.42 18.53 17.64
CA MET A 320 -16.24 18.88 16.86
C MET A 320 -15.84 20.33 17.09
N ASP A 321 -14.57 20.53 17.39
CA ASP A 321 -13.95 21.84 17.52
C ASP A 321 -12.82 21.97 16.51
N VAL A 322 -12.83 23.06 15.75
CA VAL A 322 -11.77 23.40 14.80
C VAL A 322 -11.20 24.76 15.16
N PHE A 323 -9.90 24.77 15.36
CA PHE A 323 -9.10 25.95 15.62
C PHE A 323 -8.20 26.23 14.41
N GLY A 324 -8.23 27.46 13.91
CA GLY A 324 -7.55 27.88 12.69
C GLY A 324 -6.69 29.11 12.89
N HIS A 325 -5.54 29.19 12.20
CA HIS A 325 -4.76 30.41 12.04
C HIS A 325 -4.25 30.51 10.60
N ASN A 326 -4.56 31.60 9.90
CA ASN A 326 -4.30 31.73 8.46
C ASN A 326 -4.90 30.55 7.66
N THR A 327 -6.13 30.16 7.98
CA THR A 327 -6.77 28.95 7.47
C THR A 327 -8.00 29.28 6.63
N THR A 328 -8.19 28.57 5.53
CA THR A 328 -9.39 28.66 4.69
C THR A 328 -10.37 27.55 5.05
N LEU A 329 -11.64 27.89 5.26
CA LEU A 329 -12.75 26.95 5.39
C LEU A 329 -13.62 26.98 4.12
N ASN A 330 -13.78 25.82 3.49
CA ASN A 330 -14.71 25.59 2.41
C ASN A 330 -15.86 24.70 2.91
N MET A 331 -17.08 25.22 2.94
CA MET A 331 -18.27 24.49 3.41
C MET A 331 -19.50 24.95 2.61
N ASN A 332 -20.29 24.01 2.09
CA ASN A 332 -21.51 24.29 1.30
C ASN A 332 -21.27 25.33 0.18
N GLU A 333 -20.23 25.13 -0.63
CA GLU A 333 -19.82 26.02 -1.73
C GLU A 333 -19.40 27.45 -1.28
N THR A 334 -19.40 27.72 0.02
CA THR A 334 -18.96 28.99 0.60
C THR A 334 -17.52 28.87 1.07
N LYS A 335 -16.70 29.85 0.67
CA LYS A 335 -15.29 29.97 1.09
C LYS A 335 -15.15 31.11 2.09
N THR A 336 -14.66 30.80 3.29
CA THR A 336 -14.32 31.77 4.34
C THR A 336 -12.84 31.66 4.66
N SER A 337 -12.13 32.79 4.72
CA SER A 337 -10.70 32.82 5.05
C SER A 337 -10.50 33.51 6.40
N PHE A 338 -9.79 32.85 7.31
CA PHE A 338 -9.44 33.37 8.63
C PHE A 338 -7.99 33.84 8.58
N GLY A 339 -7.78 35.16 8.59
CA GLY A 339 -6.49 35.78 8.36
C GLY A 339 -5.49 35.67 9.53
N LEU A 340 -4.42 36.46 9.45
CA LEU A 340 -3.41 36.55 10.49
C LEU A 340 -3.96 37.34 11.70
N SER A 341 -4.18 36.65 12.83
CA SER A 341 -4.40 37.33 14.11
C SER A 341 -3.09 38.00 14.56
N LYS A 342 -3.18 39.24 15.08
CA LYS A 342 -2.00 40.02 15.56
C LYS A 342 -1.17 39.26 16.59
N ASP A 343 -1.80 38.37 17.35
CA ASP A 343 -1.18 37.57 18.41
C ASP A 343 -0.72 36.16 17.96
N LYS A 344 -0.84 35.81 16.67
CA LYS A 344 -0.64 34.43 16.16
C LYS A 344 -1.44 33.35 16.90
N LYS A 345 -2.55 33.74 17.55
CA LYS A 345 -3.43 32.83 18.26
C LYS A 345 -4.29 32.04 17.27
N LEU A 346 -4.55 30.78 17.63
CA LEU A 346 -5.52 29.94 16.96
C LEU A 346 -6.93 30.39 17.36
N ASP A 347 -7.76 30.72 16.38
CA ASP A 347 -9.15 31.13 16.60
C ASP A 347 -10.09 29.95 16.40
N LYS A 348 -11.18 29.86 17.16
CA LYS A 348 -12.20 28.83 16.93
C LYS A 348 -12.99 29.17 15.67
N ILE A 349 -12.78 28.41 14.60
CA ILE A 349 -13.35 28.70 13.27
C ILE A 349 -14.57 27.85 12.93
N LEU A 350 -14.75 26.71 13.61
CA LEU A 350 -15.91 25.85 13.47
C LEU A 350 -16.20 25.11 14.78
N GLU A 351 -17.47 25.06 15.15
CA GLU A 351 -17.97 24.28 16.27
C GLU A 351 -19.18 23.45 15.82
N LYS A 352 -19.21 22.20 16.24
CA LYS A 352 -20.39 21.34 16.15
C LYS A 352 -20.67 20.79 17.53
N LYS A 353 -21.88 21.06 18.04
CA LYS A 353 -22.35 20.53 19.31
C LYS A 353 -23.09 19.21 19.13
N VAL A 354 -23.07 18.40 20.19
CA VAL A 354 -23.86 17.16 20.27
C VAL A 354 -25.34 17.54 20.34
N LYS A 355 -26.21 16.80 19.65
CA LYS A 355 -27.66 16.98 19.74
C LYS A 355 -28.14 16.53 21.12
N GLU A 356 -29.02 17.33 21.72
CA GLU A 356 -29.64 17.00 23.01
C GLU A 356 -30.39 15.66 22.93
N ASN A 357 -30.38 14.92 24.04
CA ASN A 357 -31.06 13.62 24.20
C ASN A 357 -30.57 12.50 23.25
N LYS A 358 -29.37 12.61 22.66
CA LYS A 358 -28.74 11.55 21.88
C LYS A 358 -27.35 11.23 22.42
N VAL A 359 -27.00 9.94 22.47
CA VAL A 359 -25.67 9.47 22.87
C VAL A 359 -24.61 10.07 21.93
N SER A 360 -23.60 10.71 22.51
CA SER A 360 -22.45 11.22 21.75
C SER A 360 -21.61 10.07 21.21
N GLN A 361 -21.23 10.16 19.95
CA GLN A 361 -20.40 9.18 19.25
C GLN A 361 -18.90 9.49 19.38
N GLY A 362 -18.50 10.56 20.08
CA GLY A 362 -17.09 10.91 20.29
C GLY A 362 -16.79 12.40 20.15
N ASN A 363 -15.49 12.74 20.18
CA ASN A 363 -14.99 14.11 20.02
C ASN A 363 -13.92 14.20 18.91
N ILE A 364 -14.04 15.25 18.10
CA ILE A 364 -13.06 15.63 17.09
C ILE A 364 -12.44 16.98 17.48
N ALA A 365 -11.11 17.04 17.59
CA ALA A 365 -10.37 18.27 17.81
C ALA A 365 -9.37 18.49 16.66
N ILE A 366 -9.45 19.64 16.01
CA ILE A 366 -8.61 19.97 14.85
C ILE A 366 -7.92 21.31 15.09
N GLU A 367 -6.60 21.33 14.95
CA GLU A 367 -5.78 22.54 14.89
C GLU A 367 -5.14 22.64 13.50
N LEU A 368 -5.42 23.72 12.78
CA LEU A 368 -4.88 23.96 11.43
C LEU A 368 -4.21 25.32 11.33
N LYS A 369 -2.96 25.33 10.89
CA LYS A 369 -2.20 26.54 10.55
C LYS A 369 -1.93 26.56 9.05
N ASN A 370 -2.06 27.74 8.42
CA ASN A 370 -1.81 27.93 6.99
C ASN A 370 -2.57 26.92 6.09
N GLY A 371 -3.70 26.40 6.59
CA GLY A 371 -4.32 25.20 6.06
C GLY A 371 -5.57 25.47 5.22
N ILE A 372 -6.09 24.41 4.62
CA ILE A 372 -7.37 24.40 3.93
C ILE A 372 -8.22 23.29 4.55
N LEU A 373 -9.36 23.66 5.13
CA LEU A 373 -10.38 22.72 5.60
C LEU A 373 -11.54 22.69 4.60
N ASN A 374 -11.80 21.50 4.04
CA ASN A 374 -12.94 21.22 3.20
C ASN A 374 -13.94 20.33 3.96
N ILE A 375 -15.16 20.83 4.14
CA ILE A 375 -16.29 20.07 4.67
C ILE A 375 -17.20 19.69 3.50
N LYS A 376 -17.44 18.38 3.33
CA LYS A 376 -18.20 17.82 2.20
C LYS A 376 -19.31 16.87 2.62
#